data_AF-D3AS58-F1
#
_entry.id   AF-D3AS58-F1
#
_cell.length_a   1.000
_cell.length_b   1.000
_cell.length_c   1.000
_cell.angle_alpha   90.00
_cell.angle_beta   90.00
_cell.angle_gamma   90.00
#
_symmetry.space_group_name_H-M   'P 1'
#
loop_
_entity.id
_entity.type
_entity.pdbx_description
1 polymer ?
#
loop_
_entity_poly.entity_id
_entity_poly.type
_entity_poly.pdbx_seq_one_letter_code
_entity_poly.pdbx_strand_id
1 'polypeptide(L)' 'MNNEQMKEIFWQTYNVFWNKWKNVLLTRQSPEWDEIVEEGRELIKKYHCDICSHMISDMIQILKERYEKEERKGGT' A
#
# COMPACT_ATOMS: atom_id res chain seq x y z
N MET A 1 -10.95 -3.57 -19.57
CA MET A 1 -11.34 -3.34 -18.16
C MET A 1 -12.72 -2.72 -18.14
N ASN A 2 -13.70 -3.37 -17.51
CA ASN A 2 -15.06 -2.85 -17.39
C ASN A 2 -15.30 -2.18 -16.03
N ASN A 3 -16.48 -1.56 -15.85
CA ASN A 3 -16.82 -0.84 -14.62
C ASN A 3 -16.84 -1.72 -13.37
N GLU A 4 -17.26 -2.98 -13.49
CA GLU A 4 -17.29 -3.93 -12.36
C GLU A 4 -15.88 -4.32 -11.92
N GLN A 5 -15.00 -4.61 -12.89
CA GLN A 5 -13.59 -4.87 -12.64
C GLN A 5 -12.90 -3.66 -11.99
N MET A 6 -13.20 -2.43 -12.41
CA MET A 6 -12.67 -1.23 -11.78
C MET A 6 -13.12 -1.07 -10.33
N LYS A 7 -14.42 -1.31 -10.05
CA LYS A 7 -14.95 -1.27 -8.68
C LYS A 7 -14.27 -2.30 -7.79
N GLU A 8 -14.06 -3.50 -8.32
CA GLU A 8 -13.37 -4.57 -7.60
C GLU A 8 -11.91 -4.21 -7.31
N ILE A 9 -11.16 -3.67 -8.27
CA ILE A 9 -9.79 -3.19 -8.08
C ILE A 9 -9.76 -2.12 -6.98
N PHE A 10 -10.63 -1.11 -7.05
CA PHE A 10 -10.71 -0.07 -6.03
C PHE A 10 -11.05 -0.64 -4.65
N TRP A 11 -11.98 -1.61 -4.60
CA TRP A 11 -12.36 -2.23 -3.35
C TRP A 11 -11.19 -3.00 -2.73
N GLN A 12 -10.47 -3.82 -3.50
CA GLN A 12 -9.33 -4.57 -2.97
C GLN A 12 -8.17 -3.65 -2.57
N THR A 13 -7.81 -2.70 -3.42
CA THR A 13 -6.70 -1.77 -3.14
C THR A 13 -7.00 -0.87 -1.94
N TYR A 14 -8.19 -0.30 -1.84
CA TYR A 14 -8.51 0.66 -0.77
C TYR A 14 -9.14 0.00 0.47
N ASN A 15 -10.18 -0.82 0.29
CA ASN A 15 -10.92 -1.35 1.43
C ASN A 15 -10.22 -2.51 2.12
N VAL A 16 -9.38 -3.26 1.39
CA VAL A 16 -8.60 -4.38 1.96
C VAL A 16 -7.17 -3.93 2.23
N PHE A 17 -6.37 -3.72 1.18
CA PHE A 17 -4.94 -3.46 1.31
C PHE A 17 -4.66 -2.18 2.12
N TRP A 18 -5.22 -1.04 1.71
CA TRP A 18 -4.96 0.22 2.41
C TRP A 18 -5.48 0.23 3.84
N ASN A 19 -6.71 -0.23 4.08
CA ASN A 19 -7.26 -0.26 5.44
C ASN A 19 -6.49 -1.17 6.39
N LYS A 20 -5.88 -2.25 5.88
CA LYS A 20 -5.01 -3.14 6.67
C LYS A 20 -3.78 -2.39 7.18
N TRP A 21 -3.13 -1.60 6.32
CA TRP A 21 -1.81 -1.02 6.61
C TRP A 21 -1.82 0.44 7.06
N LYS A 22 -2.89 1.21 6.77
CA LYS A 22 -2.91 2.67 6.98
C LYS A 22 -2.75 3.10 8.43
N ASN A 23 -3.04 2.26 9.42
CA ASN A 23 -2.92 2.60 10.83
C ASN A 23 -1.77 1.84 11.52
N VAL A 24 -1.03 1.01 10.79
CA VAL A 24 0.11 0.28 11.34
C VAL A 24 1.26 1.27 11.57
N LEU A 25 1.81 1.22 12.78
CA LEU A 25 3.00 1.98 13.16
C LEU A 25 4.23 1.26 12.60
N LEU A 26 4.72 1.76 11.48
CA LEU A 26 5.87 1.20 10.78
C LEU A 26 7.14 1.93 11.22
N THR A 27 8.22 1.19 11.38
CA THR A 27 9.58 1.70 11.54
C THR A 27 10.42 1.26 10.34
N ARG A 28 11.66 1.75 10.23
CA ARG A 28 12.57 1.29 9.16
C ARG A 28 12.84 -0.22 9.18
N GLN A 29 12.76 -0.85 10.35
CA GLN A 29 13.07 -2.28 10.55
C GLN A 29 11.82 -3.15 10.68
N SER A 30 10.63 -2.56 10.45
CA SER A 30 9.36 -3.27 10.51
C SER A 30 9.34 -4.46 9.55
N PRO A 31 9.14 -5.71 10.02
CA PRO A 31 9.00 -6.86 9.13
C PRO A 31 7.76 -6.75 8.23
N GLU A 32 6.78 -5.92 8.62
CA GLU A 32 5.57 -5.65 7.84
C GLU A 32 5.87 -5.08 6.44
N TRP A 33 7.03 -4.48 6.21
CA TRP A 33 7.41 -3.99 4.88
C TRP A 33 7.43 -5.09 3.83
N ASP A 34 7.94 -6.26 4.19
CA ASP A 34 8.02 -7.39 3.26
C ASP A 34 6.60 -7.89 2.92
N GLU A 35 5.71 -7.95 3.91
CA GLU A 35 4.30 -8.31 3.71
C GLU A 35 3.54 -7.28 2.86
N ILE A 36 3.74 -5.99 3.12
CA ILE A 36 3.13 -4.89 2.36
C ILE A 36 3.53 -4.98 0.88
N VAL A 37 4.83 -5.19 0.61
CA VAL A 37 5.36 -5.25 -0.75
C VAL A 37 4.86 -6.50 -1.49
N GLU A 38 4.85 -7.66 -0.82
CA GLU A 38 4.40 -8.90 -1.46
C GLU A 38 2.88 -8.88 -1.72
N GLU A 39 2.05 -8.43 -0.77
CA GLU A 39 0.60 -8.30 -0.97
C GLU A 39 0.29 -7.31 -2.10
N GLY A 40 1.02 -6.19 -2.18
CA GLY A 40 0.92 -5.24 -3.27
C GLY A 40 1.28 -5.87 -4.63
N ARG A 41 2.36 -6.65 -4.69
CA ARG A 41 2.78 -7.37 -5.89
C ARG A 41 1.72 -8.39 -6.34
N GLU A 42 1.13 -9.13 -5.41
CA GLU A 42 0.07 -10.10 -5.71
C GLU A 42 -1.16 -9.42 -6.32
N LEU A 43 -1.58 -8.27 -5.80
CA LEU A 43 -2.69 -7.49 -6.36
C LEU A 43 -2.37 -7.01 -7.79
N ILE A 44 -1.17 -6.47 -8.01
CA ILE A 44 -0.74 -6.03 -9.34
C ILE A 44 -0.73 -7.20 -10.32
N LYS A 45 -0.22 -8.36 -9.89
CA LYS A 45 -0.22 -9.59 -10.70
C LYS A 45 -1.64 -10.12 -10.94
N LYS A 46 -2.56 -9.98 -9.99
CA LYS A 46 -3.94 -10.45 -10.16
C LYS A 46 -4.71 -9.64 -11.21
N TYR A 47 -4.58 -8.32 -11.18
CA TYR A 47 -5.41 -7.42 -11.99
C TYR A 47 -4.74 -6.97 -13.29
N HIS A 48 -3.40 -7.07 -13.40
CA HIS A 48 -2.63 -6.76 -14.61
C HIS A 48 -3.04 -5.43 -15.27
N CYS A 49 -3.21 -4.37 -14.48
CA CYS A 49 -3.56 -3.05 -14.98
C CYS A 49 -2.76 -1.93 -14.32
N ASP A 50 -2.43 -0.90 -15.11
CA ASP A 50 -1.58 0.21 -14.68
C ASP A 50 -2.19 0.98 -13.51
N ILE A 51 -3.52 1.12 -13.48
CA ILE A 51 -4.21 1.83 -12.39
C ILE A 51 -3.99 1.12 -11.05
N CYS A 52 -4.09 -0.21 -11.01
CA CYS A 52 -3.81 -0.97 -9.78
C CYS A 52 -2.34 -0.80 -9.36
N SER A 53 -1.41 -0.85 -10.31
CA SER A 53 0.02 -0.61 -10.06
C SER A 53 0.31 0.76 -9.46
N HIS A 54 -0.28 1.82 -10.03
CA HIS A 54 -0.13 3.18 -9.51
C HIS A 54 -0.75 3.33 -8.12
N MET A 55 -1.97 2.83 -7.90
CA MET A 55 -2.62 2.92 -6.59
C MET A 55 -1.83 2.23 -5.48
N ILE A 56 -1.33 1.01 -5.72
CA ILE A 56 -0.51 0.29 -4.76
C ILE A 56 0.80 1.03 -4.49
N SER A 57 1.48 1.51 -5.53
CA SER A 57 2.74 2.24 -5.40
C SER A 57 2.57 3.53 -4.59
N ASP A 58 1.52 4.31 -4.87
CA ASP A 58 1.20 5.55 -4.14
C ASP A 58 0.90 5.26 -2.66
N MET A 59 0.14 4.21 -2.37
CA MET A 59 -0.17 3.81 -1.00
C MET A 59 1.09 3.43 -0.21
N ILE A 60 1.98 2.63 -0.80
CA ILE A 60 3.26 2.26 -0.18
C ILE A 60 4.13 3.50 0.06
N GLN A 61 4.17 4.42 -0.89
CA GLN A 61 4.90 5.68 -0.76
C GLN A 61 4.35 6.53 0.40
N ILE A 62 3.03 6.62 0.56
CA ILE A 62 2.41 7.33 1.70
C ILE A 62 2.82 6.71 3.03
N LEU A 63 2.84 5.37 3.14
CA LEU A 63 3.29 4.68 4.35
C LEU A 63 4.76 5.01 4.65
N LYS A 64 5.59 5.03 3.60
CA LYS A 64 7.02 5.33 3.69
C LYS A 64 7.27 6.76 4.21
N GLU A 65 6.66 7.74 3.57
CA GLU A 65 6.79 9.15 3.96
C GLU A 65 6.32 9.40 5.38
N ARG A 66 5.27 8.69 5.82
CA ARG A 66 4.76 8.80 7.18
C ARG A 66 5.80 8.35 8.20
N TYR A 67 6.40 7.15 8.05
CA TYR A 67 7.39 6.73 9.04
C TYR A 67 8.65 7.60 8.98
N GLU A 68 9.11 8.00 7.79
CA GLU A 68 10.27 8.89 7.65
C GLU A 68 10.04 10.25 8.30
N LYS A 69 8.79 10.71 8.35
CA LYS A 69 8.40 11.92 9.07
C LYS A 69 8.43 11.72 10.59
N GLU A 70 7.97 10.58 11.10
CA GLU A 70 8.00 10.29 12.54
C GLU A 70 9.42 10.06 13.06
N GLU A 71 10.27 9.34 12.31
CA GLU A 71 11.69 9.16 12.63
C GLU A 71 12.44 10.51 12.74
N ARG A 72 12.18 11.44 11.81
CA ARG A 72 12.78 12.79 11.85
C ARG A 72 12.33 13.61 13.06
N LYS A 73 11.13 13.38 13.59
CA LYS A 73 10.63 14.08 14.79
C LYS A 73 11.16 13.46 16.08
N GLY A 74 11.35 12.14 16.10
CA GLY A 74 11.83 11.41 17.28
C GLY A 74 13.34 11.47 17.50
N GLY A 75 14.11 12.00 16.54
CA GLY A 75 15.57 12.11 16.59
C GLY A 75 16.14 13.40 17.17
N THR A 76 15.43 14.09 18.08
CA THR A 76 15.90 15.29 18.82
C THR A 76 15.95 15.00 20.31
#